data_AF-A0ABD6BBJ9-F1
#
_entry.id   AF-A0ABD6BBJ9-F1
#
_cell.length_a   1.000
_cell.length_b   1.000
_cell.length_c   1.000
_cell.angle_alpha   90.00
_cell.angle_beta   90.00
_cell.angle_gamma   90.00
#
_symmetry.space_group_name_H-M   'P 1'
#
loop_
_entity.id
_entity.type
_entity.pdbx_description
1 polymer ?
#
loop_
_entity_poly.entity_id
_entity_poly.type
_entity_poly.pdbx_seq_one_letter_code
_entity_poly.pdbx_strand_id
1 'polypeptide(L)'
;MATKSQTESGRTAEFVIDPTERLDAESIDDETPTHVLVQVSSNGRSQMAIVAAGAAGRWSFDFQIDSSGIEVERAFEEGIRTNVEDLPAWMVPVKDAVAGLVLSGQ
;
A
#
# COMPACT_ATOMS: atom_id res chain seq x y z
N MET A 1 -17.00 -21.56 -9.93
CA MET A 1 -16.37 -21.79 -8.61
C MET A 1 -15.66 -20.50 -8.25
N ALA A 2 -16.07 -19.81 -7.19
CA ALA A 2 -15.44 -18.58 -6.73
C ALA A 2 -14.93 -18.84 -5.31
N THR A 3 -13.64 -19.10 -5.17
CA THR A 3 -12.96 -19.09 -3.87
C THR A 3 -12.84 -17.64 -3.42
N LYS A 4 -13.87 -17.17 -2.70
CA LYS A 4 -13.72 -16.05 -1.77
C LYS A 4 -12.86 -16.56 -0.62
N SER A 5 -11.55 -16.36 -0.74
CA SER A 5 -10.59 -16.58 0.34
C SER A 5 -10.82 -15.52 1.41
N GLN A 6 -11.70 -15.84 2.35
CA GLN A 6 -11.82 -15.13 3.61
C GLN A 6 -10.72 -15.69 4.52
N THR A 7 -9.56 -15.02 4.57
CA THR A 7 -8.46 -15.39 5.47
C THR A 7 -8.35 -14.36 6.59
N GLU A 8 -8.92 -14.74 7.73
CA GLU A 8 -8.39 -14.54 9.09
C GLU A 8 -7.52 -13.29 9.34
N SER A 9 -8.11 -12.26 9.97
CA SER A 9 -7.44 -11.14 10.67
C SER A 9 -6.56 -10.17 9.87
N GLY A 10 -6.60 -10.17 8.53
CA GLY A 10 -5.98 -9.14 7.68
C GLY A 10 -7.01 -8.16 7.10
N ARG A 11 -6.77 -6.84 7.20
CA ARG A 11 -7.64 -5.82 6.57
C ARG A 11 -7.20 -5.67 5.12
N THR A 12 -8.05 -6.10 4.19
CA THR A 12 -7.77 -5.98 2.75
C THR A 12 -8.63 -4.88 2.14
N ALA A 13 -8.04 -4.05 1.29
CA ALA A 13 -8.74 -3.09 0.46
C ALA A 13 -8.22 -3.11 -0.96
N GLU A 14 -9.12 -2.85 -1.89
CA GLU A 14 -8.80 -2.64 -3.29
C GLU A 14 -9.24 -1.22 -3.63
N PHE A 15 -8.37 -0.46 -4.30
CA PHE A 15 -8.73 0.84 -4.81
C PHE A 15 -8.03 1.12 -6.14
N VAL A 16 -8.61 2.05 -6.87
CA VAL A 16 -8.13 2.52 -8.16
C VAL A 16 -7.36 3.81 -7.91
N ILE A 17 -6.14 3.89 -8.43
CA ILE A 17 -5.39 5.14 -8.47
C ILE A 17 -5.74 5.78 -9.81
N ASP A 18 -6.44 6.91 -9.76
CA ASP A 18 -6.70 7.69 -10.95
C ASP A 18 -5.48 8.59 -11.24
N PRO A 19 -4.75 8.35 -12.33
CA PRO A 19 -3.55 9.14 -12.63
C PRO A 19 -3.88 10.57 -13.04
N THR A 20 -5.14 10.87 -13.40
CA THR A 20 -5.60 12.22 -13.79
C THR A 20 -5.99 13.09 -12.59
N GLU A 21 -6.26 12.49 -11.42
CA GLU A 21 -6.54 13.21 -10.18
C GLU A 21 -5.27 13.72 -9.47
N ARG A 22 -4.07 13.31 -9.93
CA ARG A 22 -2.80 13.85 -9.43
C ARG A 22 -2.49 15.21 -10.08
N LEU A 23 -2.87 16.28 -9.40
CA LEU A 23 -2.58 17.67 -9.78
C LEU A 23 -1.07 18.03 -9.84
N ASP A 24 -0.19 17.19 -9.30
CA ASP A 24 1.28 17.41 -9.24
C ASP A 24 2.10 16.35 -10.04
N ALA A 25 1.47 15.59 -10.94
CA ALA A 25 2.18 14.61 -11.76
C ALA A 25 2.62 15.24 -13.09
N GLU A 26 3.80 15.88 -13.12
CA GLU A 26 4.45 16.27 -14.39
C GLU A 26 4.78 15.06 -15.28
N SER A 27 4.68 13.84 -14.77
CA SER A 27 4.68 12.60 -15.54
C SER A 27 3.67 11.62 -14.95
N ILE A 28 2.62 11.30 -15.70
CA ILE A 28 2.00 9.97 -15.58
C ILE A 28 3.00 9.04 -16.26
N ASP A 29 4.00 8.57 -15.51
CA ASP A 29 4.87 7.51 -16.01
C ASP A 29 4.02 6.24 -16.19
N ASP A 30 4.27 5.49 -17.28
CA ASP A 30 3.62 4.21 -17.62
C ASP A 30 3.74 3.16 -16.47
N GLU A 31 4.59 3.46 -15.50
CA GLU A 31 4.85 2.71 -14.27
C GLU A 31 3.82 2.97 -13.16
N THR A 32 2.88 3.91 -13.33
CA THR A 32 1.83 4.18 -12.33
C THR A 32 0.73 3.10 -12.40
N PRO A 33 0.51 2.34 -11.33
CA PRO A 33 -0.48 1.28 -11.32
C PRO A 33 -1.91 1.83 -11.21
N THR A 34 -2.80 1.42 -12.11
CA THR A 34 -4.22 1.82 -12.05
C THR A 34 -4.99 1.08 -10.95
N HIS A 35 -4.64 -0.18 -10.70
CA HIS A 35 -5.31 -1.03 -9.71
C HIS A 35 -4.32 -1.45 -8.64
N VAL A 36 -4.68 -1.18 -7.38
CA VAL A 36 -3.86 -1.53 -6.23
C VAL A 36 -4.68 -2.32 -5.22
N LEU A 37 -4.18 -3.50 -4.87
CA LEU A 37 -4.69 -4.32 -3.78
C LEU A 37 -3.77 -4.18 -2.58
N VAL A 38 -4.31 -3.75 -1.45
CA VAL A 38 -3.58 -3.61 -0.19
C VAL A 38 -4.09 -4.63 0.81
N GLN A 39 -3.17 -5.32 1.45
CA GLN A 39 -3.44 -6.22 2.57
C GLN A 39 -2.64 -5.77 3.78
N VAL A 40 -3.33 -5.38 4.85
CA VAL A 40 -2.73 -4.95 6.11
C VAL A 40 -2.85 -6.08 7.12
N SER A 41 -1.72 -6.45 7.70
CA SER A 41 -1.62 -7.44 8.77
C SER A 41 -0.90 -6.83 9.97
N SER A 42 -1.43 -7.06 11.17
CA SER A 42 -0.79 -6.65 12.42
C SER A 42 0.00 -7.81 13.00
N ASN A 43 1.30 -7.61 13.27
CA ASN A 43 2.16 -8.63 13.88
C ASN A 43 2.50 -8.30 15.35
N GLY A 44 1.54 -7.69 16.06
CA GLY A 44 1.65 -7.33 17.48
C GLY A 44 2.33 -5.99 17.73
N ARG A 45 3.61 -5.82 17.35
CA ARG A 45 4.37 -4.56 17.56
C ARG A 45 4.43 -3.65 16.34
N SER A 46 4.33 -4.22 15.15
CA SER A 46 4.43 -3.50 13.87
C SER A 46 3.32 -3.96 12.95
N GLN A 47 2.92 -3.08 12.04
CA GLN A 47 1.94 -3.38 11.00
C GLN A 47 2.66 -3.51 9.67
N MET A 48 2.25 -4.49 8.88
CA MET A 48 2.80 -4.73 7.55
C MET A 48 1.69 -4.56 6.53
N ALA A 49 1.96 -3.78 5.50
CA ALA A 49 1.11 -3.67 4.32
C ALA A 49 1.78 -4.38 3.15
N ILE A 50 1.02 -5.22 2.47
CA ILE A 50 1.39 -5.80 1.18
C ILE A 50 0.56 -5.11 0.12
N VAL A 51 1.21 -4.61 -0.91
CA VAL A 51 0.61 -3.83 -1.99
C VAL A 51 0.88 -4.54 -3.30
N ALA A 52 -0.15 -5.06 -3.95
CA ALA A 52 -0.04 -5.60 -5.30
C ALA A 52 -0.54 -4.55 -6.29
N ALA A 53 0.35 -4.11 -7.18
CA ALA A 53 0.18 -2.95 -8.04
C ALA A 53 0.28 -3.32 -9.54
N GLY A 54 -0.25 -4.50 -9.91
CA GLY A 54 -0.29 -4.94 -11.31
C GLY A 54 1.09 -4.92 -11.98
N ALA A 55 1.25 -4.08 -13.01
CA ALA A 55 2.50 -3.93 -13.77
C ALA A 55 3.65 -3.31 -12.94
N ALA A 56 3.34 -2.51 -11.92
CA ALA A 56 4.32 -1.94 -10.99
C ALA A 56 4.81 -2.95 -9.94
N GLY A 57 4.42 -4.22 -10.08
CA GLY A 57 4.85 -5.32 -9.23
C GLY A 57 4.14 -5.38 -7.89
N ARG A 58 4.78 -6.04 -6.94
CA ARG A 58 4.28 -6.21 -5.58
C ARG A 58 5.27 -5.58 -4.61
N TRP A 59 4.74 -4.92 -3.61
CA TRP A 59 5.50 -4.19 -2.60
C TRP A 59 5.07 -4.63 -1.22
N SER A 60 5.98 -4.50 -0.26
CA SER A 60 5.76 -4.81 1.16
C SER A 60 6.34 -3.65 1.95
N PHE A 61 5.60 -3.08 2.89
CA PHE A 61 6.18 -2.11 3.81
C PHE A 61 5.73 -2.32 5.25
N ASP A 62 6.70 -2.17 6.15
CA ASP A 62 6.50 -2.11 7.59
C ASP A 62 6.22 -0.67 7.96
N PHE A 63 5.17 -0.46 8.74
CA PHE A 63 4.76 0.87 9.15
C PHE A 63 4.22 0.91 10.58
N GLN A 64 4.26 2.12 11.12
CA GLN A 64 3.61 2.49 12.37
C GLN A 64 2.52 3.52 12.10
N ILE A 65 1.53 3.53 12.97
CA ILE A 65 0.49 4.56 12.94
C ILE A 65 0.59 5.38 14.22
N ASP A 66 0.71 6.68 14.03
CA ASP A 66 0.66 7.69 15.07
C ASP A 66 -0.45 8.70 14.77
N SER A 67 -0.56 9.72 15.63
CA SER A 67 -1.56 10.78 15.50
C SER A 67 -1.46 11.58 14.19
N SER A 68 -0.32 11.52 13.49
CA SER A 68 -0.05 12.21 12.23
C SER A 68 -0.32 11.34 10.99
N GLY A 69 -0.61 10.04 11.14
CA GLY A 69 -0.90 9.13 10.04
C GLY A 69 0.02 7.90 10.02
N ILE A 70 0.43 7.48 8.83
CA ILE A 70 1.32 6.34 8.62
C ILE A 70 2.77 6.79 8.44
N GLU A 71 3.62 6.31 9.34
CA GLU A 71 5.08 6.38 9.23
C GLU A 71 5.60 5.04 8.68
N VAL A 72 6.18 5.07 7.47
CA VAL A 72 6.76 3.87 6.85
C VAL A 72 8.18 3.71 7.37
N GLU A 73 8.45 2.61 8.09
CA GLU A 73 9.78 2.30 8.61
C GLU A 73 10.66 1.67 7.53
N ARG A 74 10.09 0.77 6.72
CA ARG A 74 10.80 0.03 5.67
C ARG A 74 9.88 -0.31 4.53
N ALA A 75 10.38 -0.23 3.30
CA ALA A 75 9.66 -0.66 2.12
C ALA A 75 10.53 -1.57 1.25
N PHE A 76 9.91 -2.56 0.64
CA PHE A 76 10.56 -3.57 -0.19
C PHE A 76 9.71 -3.83 -1.43
N GLU A 77 10.32 -3.75 -2.60
CA GLU A 77 9.75 -4.26 -3.84
C GLU A 77 10.00 -5.77 -3.95
N GLU A 78 9.04 -6.52 -4.50
CA GLU A 78 9.17 -7.96 -4.73
C GLU A 78 10.38 -8.24 -5.64
N GLY A 79 11.25 -9.12 -5.17
CA GLY A 79 12.52 -9.41 -5.84
C GLY A 79 13.69 -8.54 -5.37
N ILE A 80 13.43 -7.44 -4.65
CA ILE A 80 14.44 -6.58 -4.04
C ILE A 80 14.54 -6.86 -2.54
N ARG A 81 15.77 -7.11 -2.06
CA ARG A 81 16.06 -7.35 -0.62
C ARG A 81 16.53 -6.11 0.12
N THR A 82 16.62 -4.98 -0.56
CA THR A 82 17.09 -3.72 -0.01
C THR A 82 15.90 -2.84 0.33
N ASN A 83 16.01 -2.09 1.43
CA ASN A 83 15.01 -1.08 1.77
C ASN A 83 14.98 0.01 0.69
N VAL A 84 13.79 0.34 0.22
CA VAL A 84 13.55 1.46 -0.69
C VAL A 84 13.37 2.72 0.14
N GLU A 85 14.36 3.60 0.09
CA GLU A 85 14.38 4.85 0.89
C GLU A 85 13.37 5.88 0.38
N ASP A 86 13.14 5.92 -0.94
CA ASP A 86 12.21 6.85 -1.57
C ASP A 86 11.08 6.06 -2.25
N LEU A 87 9.88 6.15 -1.68
CA LEU A 87 8.72 5.47 -2.22
C LEU A 87 8.25 6.18 -3.49
N PRO A 88 7.86 5.44 -4.54
CA PRO A 88 7.34 6.06 -5.75
C PRO A 88 6.09 6.87 -5.42
N ALA A 89 5.93 8.00 -6.07
CA ALA A 89 4.93 8.99 -5.66
C ALA A 89 3.47 8.47 -5.78
N TRP A 90 3.22 7.41 -6.56
CA TRP A 90 1.92 6.73 -6.61
C TRP A 90 1.57 5.98 -5.31
N MET A 91 2.55 5.70 -4.42
CA MET A 91 2.29 5.13 -3.10
C MET A 91 1.72 6.13 -2.10
N VAL A 92 1.73 7.43 -2.37
CA VAL A 92 1.12 8.44 -1.49
C VAL A 92 -0.36 8.16 -1.21
N PRO A 93 -1.25 8.02 -2.22
CA PRO A 93 -2.64 7.65 -1.98
C PRO A 93 -2.79 6.24 -1.37
N VAL A 94 -1.83 5.34 -1.62
CA VAL A 94 -1.81 4.01 -1.00
C VAL A 94 -1.61 4.09 0.50
N LYS A 95 -0.66 4.92 0.97
CA LYS A 95 -0.44 5.17 2.39
C LYS A 95 -1.67 5.77 3.06
N ASP A 96 -2.35 6.70 2.41
CA ASP A 96 -3.59 7.29 2.95
C ASP A 96 -4.70 6.24 3.10
N ALA A 97 -4.89 5.39 2.07
CA ALA A 97 -5.83 4.28 2.13
C ALA A 97 -5.50 3.29 3.26
N VAL A 98 -4.22 2.94 3.42
CA VAL A 98 -3.76 2.07 4.53
C VAL A 98 -4.08 2.70 5.88
N ALA A 99 -3.85 4.01 6.03
CA ALA A 99 -4.14 4.74 7.27
C ALA A 99 -5.64 4.70 7.58
N GLY A 100 -6.47 4.97 6.56
CA GLY A 100 -7.92 4.87 6.65
C GLY A 100 -8.39 3.48 7.08
N LEU A 101 -7.80 2.40 6.55
CA LEU A 101 -8.17 1.02 6.92
C LEU A 101 -7.82 0.69 8.36
N VAL A 102 -6.70 1.19 8.86
CA VAL A 102 -6.30 0.92 10.24
C VAL A 102 -7.10 1.77 11.23
N LEU A 103 -7.36 3.04 10.91
CA LEU A 103 -8.13 3.95 11.77
C LEU A 103 -9.63 3.62 11.78
N SER A 104 -10.21 3.19 10.66
CA SER A 104 -11.66 2.89 10.56
C SER A 104 -12.07 1.57 11.24
N GLY A 105 -11.12 0.75 11.66
CA GLY A 105 -11.39 -0.49 12.39
C GLY A 105 -11.02 -0.43 13.88
N GLN A 106 -10.84 0.76 14.45
CA GLN A 106 -10.77 0.98 15.90
C GLN A 106 -12.16 1.27 16.48
#